data_AF-A0A7Y3XGJ2-F1
#
_entry.id   AF-A0A7Y3XGJ2-F1
#
_cell.length_a   1.000
_cell.length_b   1.000
_cell.length_c   1.000
_cell.angle_alpha   90.00
_cell.angle_beta   90.00
_cell.angle_gamma   90.00
#
_symmetry.space_group_name_H-M   'P 1'
#
loop_
_entity.id
_entity.type
_entity.pdbx_description
1 polymer ?
#
loop_
_entity_poly.entity_id
_entity_poly.type
_entity_poly.pdbx_seq_one_letter_code
_entity_poly.pdbx_strand_id
1 'polypeptide(L)'
;MNINDSLTSSLASPNPAALQLQALYQPKAGDRADTRETVRLAAAELVAGTLIQPMFRMMREDPLNSDLIPVSSGEKAFQQMLDSEMAKHVIQASRLPLVDALTDRFMNTPRSQRPAPTPAATRRIDRHA
;
A
#
# COMPACT_ATOMS: atom_id res chain seq x y z
N MET A 1 59.37 -3.48 23.04
CA MET A 1 58.92 -2.39 22.16
C MET A 1 57.96 -3.02 21.15
N ASN A 2 56.65 -2.82 21.33
CA ASN A 2 55.59 -3.48 20.55
C ASN A 2 54.61 -2.39 20.10
N ILE A 3 54.32 -2.31 18.80
CA ILE A 3 53.78 -1.11 18.10
C ILE A 3 52.29 -1.22 17.74
N ASN A 4 51.57 -2.20 18.29
CA ASN A 4 50.23 -2.57 17.81
C ASN A 4 49.04 -2.11 18.69
N ASP A 5 49.23 -1.23 19.67
CA ASP A 5 48.18 -0.88 20.64
C ASP A 5 47.34 0.38 20.33
N SER A 6 47.47 1.01 19.16
CA SER A 6 46.99 2.41 19.00
C SER A 6 45.82 2.67 18.03
N LEU A 7 45.09 1.68 17.49
CA LEU A 7 44.09 1.97 16.43
C LEU A 7 42.67 1.42 16.61
N THR A 8 42.29 0.94 17.81
CA THR A 8 40.92 0.45 18.07
C THR A 8 40.18 1.31 19.10
N SER A 9 40.06 2.61 18.87
CA SER A 9 39.20 3.48 19.70
C SER A 9 38.63 4.68 18.94
N SER A 10 38.14 4.46 17.72
CA SER A 10 37.19 5.39 17.08
C SER A 10 35.83 4.71 16.97
N LEU A 11 35.23 4.42 18.12
CA LEU A 11 33.83 4.07 18.22
C LEU A 11 33.03 5.33 17.97
N ALA A 12 32.15 5.25 16.98
CA ALA A 12 31.25 6.29 16.53
C ALA A 12 30.56 6.98 17.72
N SER A 13 30.92 8.25 17.93
CA SER A 13 30.08 9.16 18.71
C SER A 13 28.76 9.31 17.95
N PRO A 14 27.61 8.96 18.55
CA PRO A 14 26.32 9.26 17.92
C PRO A 14 26.23 10.78 17.82
N ASN A 15 26.34 11.30 16.59
CA ASN A 15 26.25 12.73 16.33
C ASN A 15 24.94 13.25 16.97
N PRO A 16 24.97 14.20 17.92
CA PRO A 16 23.78 14.67 18.62
C PRO A 16 22.75 15.27 17.65
N ALA A 17 23.20 15.73 16.48
CA ALA A 17 22.33 16.17 15.40
C ALA A 17 21.43 15.03 14.85
N ALA A 18 21.91 13.78 14.83
CA ALA A 18 21.12 12.63 14.39
C ALA A 18 20.03 12.27 15.42
N LEU A 19 20.33 12.41 16.72
CA LEU A 19 19.34 12.25 17.79
C LEU A 19 18.29 13.37 17.77
N GLN A 20 18.67 14.61 17.44
CA GLN A 20 17.76 15.73 17.28
C GLN A 20 16.87 15.62 16.03
N LEU A 21 17.40 15.12 14.91
CA LEU A 21 16.62 14.85 13.70
C LEU A 21 15.61 13.71 13.91
N GLN A 22 15.94 12.69 14.71
CA GLN A 22 15.00 11.64 15.09
C GLN A 22 13.90 12.17 16.03
N ALA A 23 14.22 13.10 16.93
CA ALA A 23 13.23 13.74 17.81
C ALA A 23 12.25 14.64 17.03
N LEU A 24 12.70 15.27 15.94
CA LEU A 24 11.85 16.08 15.05
C LEU A 24 10.99 15.24 14.09
N TYR A 25 11.35 13.98 13.86
CA TYR A 25 10.58 13.03 13.07
C TYR A 25 9.79 12.06 13.96
N GLN A 26 9.10 12.58 14.98
CA GLN A 26 8.00 11.85 15.60
C GLN A 26 6.75 12.09 14.77
N PRO A 27 6.26 11.11 13.99
CA PRO A 27 4.99 11.27 13.30
C PRO A 27 3.93 11.48 14.36
N LYS A 28 3.30 12.66 14.29
CA LYS A 28 2.22 13.07 15.18
C LYS A 28 1.13 12.00 15.12
N ALA A 29 0.57 11.60 16.26
CA ALA A 29 -0.40 10.50 16.32
C ALA A 29 -1.59 10.65 15.34
N GLY A 30 -1.96 11.89 14.99
CA GLY A 30 -2.98 12.18 13.96
C GLY A 30 -2.58 11.77 12.54
N ASP A 31 -1.31 11.92 12.17
CA ASP A 31 -0.81 11.60 10.82
C ASP A 31 -0.86 10.07 10.54
N ARG A 32 -0.68 9.27 11.60
CA ARG A 32 -0.84 7.81 11.53
C ARG A 32 -2.31 7.39 11.42
N ALA A 33 -3.23 8.11 12.05
CA ALA A 33 -4.65 7.83 11.95
C ALA A 33 -5.15 8.10 10.53
N ASP A 34 -4.76 9.24 9.94
CA ASP A 34 -5.09 9.60 8.55
C ASP A 34 -4.48 8.61 7.56
N THR A 35 -3.25 8.18 7.80
CA THR A 35 -2.58 7.14 6.99
C THR A 35 -3.29 5.78 7.10
N ARG A 36 -3.77 5.41 8.29
CA ARG A 36 -4.50 4.15 8.47
C ARG A 36 -5.83 4.17 7.75
N GLU A 37 -6.56 5.28 7.83
CA GLU A 37 -7.86 5.41 7.18
C GLU A 37 -7.73 5.37 5.64
N THR A 38 -6.74 6.06 5.08
CA THR A 38 -6.46 6.00 3.63
C THR A 38 -6.14 4.59 3.16
N VAL A 39 -5.35 3.83 3.93
CA VAL A 39 -5.05 2.43 3.58
C VAL A 39 -6.25 1.52 3.77
N ARG A 40 -7.10 1.79 4.77
CA ARG A 40 -8.35 1.06 4.96
C ARG A 40 -9.29 1.25 3.77
N LEU A 41 -9.41 2.47 3.26
CA LEU A 41 -10.20 2.77 2.05
C LEU A 41 -9.65 2.02 0.83
N ALA A 42 -8.33 2.03 0.63
CA ALA A 42 -7.70 1.28 -0.47
C ALA A 42 -7.90 -0.24 -0.34
N ALA A 43 -7.81 -0.78 0.87
CA ALA A 43 -8.09 -2.19 1.14
C ALA A 43 -9.56 -2.55 0.87
N ALA A 44 -10.49 -1.66 1.23
CA ALA A 44 -11.90 -1.83 0.91
C ALA A 44 -12.15 -1.87 -0.60
N GLU A 45 -11.59 -0.94 -1.37
CA GLU A 45 -11.71 -0.97 -2.85
C GLU A 45 -11.12 -2.24 -3.47
N LEU A 46 -9.99 -2.71 -2.94
CA LEU A 46 -9.40 -3.96 -3.38
C LEU A 46 -10.36 -5.14 -3.17
N VAL A 47 -10.95 -5.26 -1.99
CA VAL A 47 -11.93 -6.32 -1.69
C VAL A 47 -13.19 -6.17 -2.55
N ALA A 48 -13.66 -4.93 -2.78
CA ALA A 48 -14.81 -4.65 -3.63
C ALA A 48 -14.61 -5.22 -5.04
N GLY A 49 -13.49 -4.85 -5.67
CA GLY A 49 -13.21 -5.23 -7.05
C GLY A 49 -12.82 -6.70 -7.23
N THR A 50 -12.13 -7.29 -6.26
CA THR A 50 -11.56 -8.64 -6.40
C THR A 50 -12.45 -9.75 -5.87
N LEU A 51 -13.33 -9.46 -4.91
CA LEU A 51 -14.17 -10.47 -4.27
C LEU A 51 -15.66 -10.24 -4.54
N ILE A 52 -16.15 -9.03 -4.29
CA ILE A 52 -17.59 -8.77 -4.30
C ILE A 52 -18.13 -8.61 -5.72
N GLN A 53 -17.47 -7.80 -6.56
CA GLN A 53 -17.89 -7.61 -7.96
C GLN A 53 -17.95 -8.93 -8.76
N PRO A 54 -16.98 -9.86 -8.66
CA PRO A 54 -17.09 -11.16 -9.31
C PRO A 54 -18.29 -11.98 -8.85
N MET A 55 -18.68 -11.92 -7.57
CA MET A 55 -19.87 -12.61 -7.06
C MET A 55 -21.15 -12.08 -7.72
N PHE A 56 -21.28 -10.75 -7.83
CA PHE A 56 -22.42 -10.15 -8.54
C PHE A 56 -22.45 -10.51 -10.02
N ARG A 57 -21.29 -10.59 -10.66
CA ARG A 57 -21.18 -11.06 -12.05
C ARG A 57 -21.69 -12.50 -12.17
N MET A 58 -21.23 -13.41 -11.31
CA MET A 58 -21.65 -14.80 -11.30
C MET A 58 -23.16 -14.95 -11.08
N MET A 59 -23.73 -14.18 -10.14
CA MET A 59 -25.18 -14.21 -9.90
C MET A 59 -26.00 -13.80 -11.14
N ARG A 60 -25.51 -12.84 -11.94
CA ARG A 60 -26.18 -12.44 -13.18
C ARG A 60 -25.98 -13.44 -14.32
N GLU A 61 -24.82 -14.07 -14.39
CA GLU A 61 -24.51 -15.07 -15.40
C GLU A 61 -25.17 -16.42 -15.09
N ASP A 62 -25.78 -16.58 -13.91
CA ASP A 62 -26.52 -17.78 -13.53
C ASP A 62 -27.70 -18.01 -14.50
N PRO A 63 -27.73 -19.13 -15.23
CA PRO A 63 -28.79 -19.45 -16.19
C PRO A 63 -30.19 -19.53 -15.55
N LEU A 64 -30.30 -19.62 -14.23
CA LEU A 64 -31.57 -19.60 -13.53
C LEU A 64 -32.24 -18.20 -13.45
N ASN A 65 -31.50 -17.12 -13.72
CA ASN A 65 -32.00 -15.74 -13.51
C ASN A 65 -32.55 -15.04 -14.77
N SER A 66 -32.48 -15.63 -15.96
CA SER A 66 -32.59 -14.85 -17.22
C SER A 66 -33.82 -15.12 -18.12
N ASP A 67 -34.67 -16.10 -17.87
CA ASP A 67 -35.75 -16.38 -18.83
C ASP A 67 -37.00 -15.50 -18.65
N LEU A 68 -37.19 -14.87 -17.48
CA LEU A 68 -38.41 -14.12 -17.16
C LEU A 68 -38.29 -12.60 -17.35
N ILE A 69 -37.08 -12.03 -17.23
CA ILE A 69 -36.83 -10.58 -17.41
C ILE A 69 -35.54 -10.43 -18.23
N PRO A 70 -35.63 -10.21 -19.55
CA PRO A 70 -34.44 -10.01 -20.36
C PRO A 70 -33.77 -8.69 -20.00
N VAL A 71 -32.49 -8.75 -19.66
CA VAL A 71 -31.66 -7.58 -19.38
C VAL A 71 -31.62 -6.66 -20.60
N SER A 72 -32.10 -5.44 -20.44
CA SER A 72 -32.13 -4.44 -21.51
C SER A 72 -30.72 -3.94 -21.88
N SER A 73 -30.55 -3.39 -23.09
CA SER A 73 -29.27 -2.80 -23.51
C SER A 73 -28.81 -1.64 -22.62
N GLY A 74 -29.76 -0.84 -22.12
CA GLY A 74 -29.49 0.23 -21.16
C GLY A 74 -28.99 -0.31 -19.82
N GLU A 75 -29.60 -1.37 -19.32
CA GLU A 75 -29.18 -2.00 -18.07
C GLU A 75 -27.74 -2.55 -18.17
N LYS A 76 -27.41 -3.22 -19.28
CA LYS A 76 -26.02 -3.70 -19.54
C LYS A 76 -24.98 -2.59 -19.50
N ALA A 77 -25.31 -1.39 -19.98
CA ALA A 77 -24.40 -0.26 -19.95
C ALA A 77 -24.08 0.23 -18.53
N PHE A 78 -25.04 0.10 -17.60
CA PHE A 78 -24.89 0.54 -16.22
C PHE A 78 -24.56 -0.57 -15.21
N GLN A 79 -24.55 -1.84 -15.64
CA GLN A 79 -24.28 -2.99 -14.78
C GLN A 79 -22.98 -2.88 -13.99
N GLN A 80 -21.88 -2.48 -14.62
CA GLN A 80 -20.59 -2.34 -13.95
C GLN A 80 -20.62 -1.24 -12.88
N MET A 81 -21.33 -0.15 -13.14
CA MET A 81 -21.49 0.95 -12.19
C MET A 81 -22.36 0.51 -11.01
N LEU A 82 -23.46 -0.18 -11.28
CA LEU A 82 -24.34 -0.74 -10.25
C LEU A 82 -23.60 -1.72 -9.34
N ASP A 83 -22.80 -2.63 -9.92
CA ASP A 83 -22.00 -3.58 -9.15
C ASP A 83 -20.98 -2.87 -8.26
N SER A 84 -20.36 -1.80 -8.77
CA SER A 84 -19.38 -1.02 -8.04
C SER A 84 -20.01 -0.33 -6.82
N GLU A 85 -21.16 0.31 -6.99
CA GLU A 85 -21.86 0.97 -5.88
C GLU A 85 -22.41 -0.06 -4.88
N MET A 86 -22.98 -1.16 -5.35
CA MET A 86 -23.44 -2.25 -4.50
C MET A 86 -22.28 -2.87 -3.71
N ALA A 87 -21.11 -3.05 -4.33
CA ALA A 87 -19.94 -3.61 -3.66
C ALA A 87 -19.44 -2.69 -2.53
N LYS A 88 -19.41 -1.36 -2.78
CA LYS A 88 -19.09 -0.37 -1.74
C LYS A 88 -20.10 -0.45 -0.59
N HIS A 89 -21.39 -0.54 -0.91
CA HIS A 89 -22.44 -0.62 0.11
C HIS A 89 -22.33 -1.89 0.97
N VAL A 90 -22.06 -3.04 0.34
CA VAL A 90 -21.86 -4.32 1.05
C VAL A 90 -20.68 -4.23 2.02
N ILE A 91 -19.56 -3.63 1.61
CA ILE A 91 -18.39 -3.50 2.47
C ILE A 91 -18.66 -2.57 3.67
N GLN A 92 -19.35 -1.44 3.44
CA GLN A 92 -19.72 -0.51 4.50
C GLN A 92 -20.69 -1.14 5.50
N ALA A 93 -21.71 -1.84 5.01
CA ALA A 93 -22.73 -2.47 5.84
C ALA A 93 -22.18 -3.69 6.61
N SER A 94 -21.37 -4.52 5.97
CA SER A 94 -20.93 -5.81 6.52
C SER A 94 -19.68 -5.70 7.39
N ARG A 95 -18.96 -4.57 7.36
CA ARG A 95 -17.70 -4.34 8.10
C ARG A 95 -16.77 -5.56 8.05
N LEU A 96 -16.47 -6.01 6.84
CA LEU A 96 -15.77 -7.27 6.60
C LEU A 96 -14.41 -7.30 7.35
N PRO A 97 -14.16 -8.29 8.23
CA PRO A 97 -12.89 -8.40 8.96
C PRO A 97 -11.66 -8.50 8.05
N LEU A 98 -11.88 -8.96 6.81
CA LEU A 98 -10.84 -9.04 5.77
C LEU A 98 -10.25 -7.66 5.44
N VAL A 99 -11.06 -6.60 5.44
CA VAL A 99 -10.58 -5.23 5.16
C VAL A 99 -9.61 -4.78 6.25
N ASP A 100 -9.94 -5.05 7.51
CA ASP A 100 -9.08 -4.67 8.64
C ASP A 100 -7.80 -5.51 8.65
N ALA A 101 -7.88 -6.81 8.37
CA ALA A 101 -6.71 -7.68 8.24
C ALA A 101 -5.76 -7.23 7.11
N LEU A 102 -6.30 -6.80 5.96
CA LEU A 102 -5.52 -6.24 4.86
C LEU A 102 -4.90 -4.89 5.23
N THR A 103 -5.66 -4.04 5.92
CA THR A 103 -5.19 -2.74 6.40
C THR A 103 -3.99 -2.92 7.32
N ASP A 104 -4.10 -3.81 8.31
CA ASP A 104 -3.03 -4.10 9.24
C ASP A 104 -1.82 -4.74 8.53
N ARG A 105 -2.05 -5.58 7.51
CA ARG A 105 -0.98 -6.15 6.70
C ARG A 105 -0.23 -5.08 5.89
N PHE A 106 -0.93 -4.13 5.28
CA PHE A 106 -0.30 -3.04 4.53
C PHE A 106 0.41 -2.05 5.45
N MET A 107 -0.12 -1.79 6.64
CA MET A 107 0.52 -0.96 7.67
C MET A 107 1.82 -1.60 8.21
N ASN A 108 1.82 -2.92 8.40
CA ASN A 108 2.94 -3.65 9.01
C ASN A 108 3.94 -4.20 7.98
N THR A 109 3.72 -4.00 6.68
CA THR A 109 4.67 -4.44 5.67
C THR A 109 5.92 -3.55 5.77
N PRO A 110 7.10 -4.10 6.14
CA PRO A 110 8.33 -3.32 6.10
C PRO A 110 8.53 -2.86 4.66
N ARG A 111 8.73 -1.54 4.47
CA ARG A 111 9.07 -0.97 3.15
C ARG A 111 10.36 -1.62 2.68
N SER A 112 10.26 -2.73 1.97
CA SER A 112 11.39 -3.40 1.35
C SER A 112 12.03 -2.40 0.38
N GLN A 113 13.19 -1.90 0.81
CA GLN A 113 14.25 -1.25 0.05
C GLN A 113 13.83 -0.66 -1.30
N ARG A 114 13.66 0.66 -1.34
CA ARG A 114 13.97 1.43 -2.53
C ARG A 114 15.44 1.15 -2.86
N PRO A 115 15.80 0.52 -3.98
CA PRO A 115 17.21 0.33 -4.33
C PRO A 115 17.87 1.71 -4.33
N ALA A 116 18.98 1.83 -3.62
CA ALA A 116 19.74 3.09 -3.52
C ALA A 116 20.01 3.63 -4.92
N PRO A 117 19.94 4.96 -5.16
CA PRO A 117 20.40 5.52 -6.40
C PRO A 117 21.87 5.14 -6.54
N THR A 118 22.17 4.22 -7.45
CA THR A 118 23.53 3.86 -7.82
C THR A 118 24.26 5.18 -8.11
N PRO A 119 25.29 5.57 -7.34
CA PRO A 119 26.04 6.77 -7.64
C PRO A 119 26.58 6.60 -9.05
N ALA A 120 26.13 7.48 -9.96
CA ALA A 120 26.54 7.49 -11.35
C ALA A 120 28.06 7.39 -11.39
N ALA A 121 28.56 6.29 -11.99
CA ALA A 121 29.97 6.08 -12.21
C ALA A 121 30.54 7.35 -12.81
N THR A 122 31.39 8.04 -12.04
CA THR A 122 32.19 9.17 -12.51
C THR A 122 33.05 8.65 -13.64
N ARG A 123 32.56 8.78 -14.87
CA ARG A 123 33.34 8.54 -16.08
C ARG A 123 34.41 9.63 -16.08
N ARG A 124 35.58 9.30 -15.51
CA ARG A 124 36.81 10.06 -15.71
C ARG A 124 36.96 10.26 -17.21
N ILE A 125 36.85 11.51 -17.63
CA ILE A 125 37.14 11.92 -18.99
C ILE A 125 38.66 12.08 -18.98
N ASP A 126 39.37 11.02 -19.39
CA ASP A 126 40.81 11.10 -19.59
C ASP A 126 41.07 12.06 -20.74
N ARG A 127 41.50 13.27 -20.37
CA ARG A 127 42.04 14.28 -21.27
C ARG A 127 43.51 13.93 -21.48
N HIS A 128 43.82 13.24 -22.57
CA HIS A 128 45.19 13.13 -23.06
C HIS A 128 45.36 13.94 -24.35
N ALA A 129 46.54 14.55 -24.41
CA ALA A 129 47.09 15.48 -25.38
C ALA A 129 46.95 15.06 -26.85
#